data_AF-A0A7U9SCI8-F1
#
_entry.id   AF-A0A7U9SCI8-F1
#
_cell.length_a   1.000
_cell.length_b   1.000
_cell.length_c   1.000
_cell.angle_alpha   90.00
_cell.angle_beta   90.00
_cell.angle_gamma   90.00
#
_symmetry.space_group_name_H-M   'P 1'
#
loop_
_entity.id
_entity.type
_entity.pdbx_description
1 polymer ?
#
loop_
_entity_poly.entity_id
_entity_poly.type
_entity_poly.pdbx_seq_one_letter_code
_entity_poly.pdbx_strand_id
1 'polypeptide(L)'
;MAASETTACINCGRCVSACPEQIIPTRLAKMAGYGDMAGFEKWNGMECIECGSCSYICPAKIPLAQSIRTMKKQILAERRKK
;
A
#
# COMPACT_ATOMS: atom_id res chain seq x y z
N MET A 1 11.90 -14.01 14.87
CA MET A 1 10.80 -13.52 14.02
C MET A 1 10.88 -12.00 13.99
N ALA A 2 11.19 -11.43 12.83
CA ALA A 2 11.53 -10.01 12.68
C ALA A 2 10.27 -9.12 12.69
N ALA A 3 9.89 -8.64 13.88
CA ALA A 3 8.97 -7.52 14.02
C ALA A 3 9.78 -6.22 13.83
N SER A 4 9.94 -5.80 12.57
CA SER A 4 10.48 -4.48 12.26
C SER A 4 9.61 -3.42 12.91
N GLU A 5 10.23 -2.60 13.77
CA GLU A 5 9.66 -1.48 14.51
C GLU A 5 9.22 -0.36 13.55
N THR A 6 8.20 -0.63 12.75
CA THR A 6 7.54 0.38 11.93
C THR A 6 6.63 1.19 12.84
N THR A 7 6.95 2.47 12.98
CA THR A 7 6.11 3.40 13.74
C THR A 7 4.70 3.40 13.16
N ALA A 8 3.67 3.43 14.02
CA ALA A 8 2.29 3.48 13.56
C ALA A 8 2.05 4.71 12.68
N CYS A 9 1.19 4.58 11.67
CA CYS A 9 0.81 5.70 10.82
C CYS A 9 0.15 6.80 11.66
N ILE A 10 0.76 7.99 11.71
CA ILE A 10 0.22 9.16 12.42
C ILE A 10 -0.85 9.93 11.63
N ASN A 11 -1.37 9.36 10.54
CA ASN A 11 -2.38 9.97 9.65
C ASN A 11 -2.00 11.37 9.13
N CYS A 12 -0.72 11.60 8.82
CA CYS A 12 -0.24 12.90 8.34
C CYS A 12 -0.73 13.32 6.93
N GLY A 13 -1.39 12.45 6.17
CA GLY A 13 -1.93 12.77 4.83
C GLY A 13 -0.92 13.00 3.70
N ARG A 14 0.38 13.19 4.00
CA ARG A 14 1.43 13.51 3.00
C ARG A 14 1.54 12.51 1.85
N CYS A 15 1.34 11.23 2.15
CA CYS A 15 1.40 10.17 1.16
C CYS A 15 0.32 10.28 0.08
N VAL A 16 -0.85 10.86 0.37
CA VAL A 16 -1.93 11.09 -0.59
C VAL A 16 -1.59 12.30 -1.46
N SER A 17 -1.08 13.38 -0.86
CA SER A 17 -0.71 14.60 -1.56
C SER A 17 0.46 14.41 -2.54
N ALA A 18 1.38 13.49 -2.23
CA ALA A 18 2.50 13.15 -3.10
C ALA A 18 2.16 12.08 -4.16
N CYS A 19 0.95 11.49 -4.09
CA CYS A 19 0.56 10.44 -5.00
C CYS A 19 0.01 11.05 -6.30
N PRO A 20 0.58 10.72 -7.47
CA PRO A 20 0.12 11.28 -8.75
C PRO A 20 -1.29 10.82 -9.14
N GLU A 21 -1.73 9.72 -8.54
CA GLU A 21 -2.95 8.97 -8.87
C GLU A 21 -4.05 9.25 -7.83
N GLN A 22 -3.73 10.10 -6.85
CA GLN A 22 -4.59 10.48 -5.72
C GLN A 22 -5.20 9.29 -4.94
N ILE A 23 -4.54 8.13 -4.97
CA ILE A 23 -4.91 6.97 -4.16
C ILE A 23 -4.48 7.14 -2.70
N ILE A 24 -5.02 6.30 -1.81
CA ILE A 24 -4.73 6.34 -0.37
C ILE A 24 -3.78 5.18 -0.01
N PRO A 25 -2.45 5.36 -0.14
CA PRO A 25 -1.49 4.28 0.07
C PRO A 25 -1.49 3.74 1.50
N THR A 26 -1.82 4.55 2.49
CA THR A 26 -2.01 4.12 3.90
C THR A 26 -3.13 3.11 4.04
N ARG A 27 -4.25 3.31 3.33
CA ARG A 27 -5.39 2.41 3.38
C ARG A 27 -5.10 1.12 2.62
N LEU A 28 -4.48 1.23 1.45
CA LEU A 28 -4.05 0.09 0.66
C LEU A 28 -3.03 -0.79 1.40
N ALA A 29 -2.06 -0.18 2.09
CA ALA A 29 -1.10 -0.92 2.91
C ALA A 29 -1.79 -1.63 4.09
N LYS A 30 -2.83 -1.02 4.69
CA LYS A 30 -3.66 -1.67 5.71
C LYS A 30 -4.39 -2.89 5.14
N MET A 31 -5.06 -2.73 4.00
CA MET A 31 -5.76 -3.83 3.31
C MET A 31 -4.79 -4.96 2.94
N ALA A 32 -3.60 -4.62 2.46
CA ALA A 32 -2.52 -5.58 2.20
C ALA A 32 -2.13 -6.37 3.45
N GLY A 33 -2.07 -5.71 4.62
CA GLY A 33 -1.83 -6.38 5.91
C GLY A 33 -2.97 -7.31 6.34
N TYR A 34 -4.21 -6.99 5.98
CA TYR A 34 -5.39 -7.84 6.25
C TYR A 34 -5.63 -8.91 5.18
N GLY A 35 -4.91 -8.88 4.05
CA GLY A 35 -5.21 -9.75 2.90
C GLY A 35 -6.52 -9.40 2.17
N ASP A 36 -7.03 -8.18 2.36
CA ASP A 36 -8.29 -7.73 1.76
C ASP A 36 -8.09 -7.27 0.31
N MET A 37 -8.11 -8.24 -0.61
CA MET A 37 -7.89 -8.01 -2.05
C MET A 37 -9.05 -7.25 -2.69
N ALA A 38 -10.29 -7.60 -2.31
CA ALA A 38 -11.50 -6.98 -2.86
C ALA A 38 -11.57 -5.48 -2.55
N GLY A 39 -11.26 -5.08 -1.31
CA GLY A 39 -11.17 -3.68 -0.93
C GLY A 39 -10.00 -2.98 -1.59
N PHE A 40 -8.85 -3.64 -1.73
CA PHE A 40 -7.71 -3.07 -2.45
C PHE A 40 -8.06 -2.71 -3.90
N GLU A 41 -8.77 -3.59 -4.61
CA GLU A 41 -9.27 -3.31 -5.97
C GLU A 41 -10.34 -2.21 -5.97
N LYS A 42 -11.25 -2.20 -5.00
CA LYS A 42 -12.31 -1.19 -4.86
C LYS A 42 -11.76 0.23 -4.61
N TRP A 43 -10.56 0.34 -4.04
CA TRP A 43 -9.88 1.60 -3.76
C TRP A 43 -8.82 1.96 -4.81
N ASN A 44 -8.93 1.43 -6.03
CA ASN A 44 -8.02 1.67 -7.14
C ASN A 44 -6.55 1.31 -6.82
N GLY A 45 -6.31 0.37 -5.91
CA GLY A 45 -4.94 -0.03 -5.55
C GLY A 45 -4.16 -0.67 -6.70
N MET A 46 -4.87 -1.23 -7.69
CA MET A 46 -4.29 -1.78 -8.92
C MET A 46 -3.71 -0.70 -9.84
N GLU A 47 -4.23 0.53 -9.77
CA GLU A 47 -3.70 1.66 -10.54
C GLU A 47 -2.35 2.09 -10.02
N CYS A 48 -1.97 1.69 -8.79
CA CYS A 48 -0.70 2.06 -8.22
C CYS A 48 0.48 1.72 -9.14
N ILE A 49 1.20 2.73 -9.63
CA ILE A 49 2.40 2.57 -10.49
C ILE A 49 3.68 2.24 -9.71
N GLU A 50 3.58 1.98 -8.40
CA GLU A 50 4.71 1.62 -7.55
C GLU A 50 5.85 2.67 -7.57
N CYS A 51 5.50 3.95 -7.72
CA CYS A 51 6.47 5.06 -7.82
C CYS A 51 7.35 5.27 -6.57
N GLY A 52 6.98 4.70 -5.42
CA GLY A 52 7.76 4.78 -4.18
C GLY A 52 7.67 6.12 -3.43
N SER A 53 7.10 7.17 -4.03
CA SER A 53 6.96 8.51 -3.41
C SER A 53 6.26 8.48 -2.05
N CYS A 54 5.26 7.62 -1.90
CA CYS A 54 4.52 7.46 -0.65
C CYS A 54 5.38 6.92 0.51
N SER A 55 6.34 6.03 0.21
CA SER A 55 7.27 5.49 1.20
C SER A 55 8.37 6.50 1.53
N TYR A 56 8.79 7.29 0.54
CA TYR A 56 9.84 8.30 0.70
C TYR A 56 9.38 9.48 1.56
N ILE A 57 8.16 9.99 1.33
CA ILE A 57 7.61 11.12 2.09
C ILE A 57 7.10 10.74 3.49
N CYS A 58 6.99 9.44 3.77
CA CYS A 58 6.40 8.94 5.01
C CYS A 58 7.33 9.24 6.21
N PRO A 59 6.93 10.08 7.18
CA PRO A 59 7.77 10.38 8.34
C PRO A 59 7.95 9.16 9.26
N ALA A 60 7.02 8.21 9.22
CA ALA A 60 7.06 6.97 9.98
C ALA A 60 7.94 5.88 9.32
N LYS A 61 8.52 6.15 8.13
CA LYS A 61 9.32 5.22 7.32
C LYS A 61 8.65 3.86 7.08
N ILE A 62 7.32 3.84 7.06
CA ILE A 62 6.55 2.62 6.78
C ILE A 62 6.71 2.29 5.30
N PRO A 63 7.00 1.02 4.95
CA PRO A 63 7.20 0.60 3.56
C PRO A 63 5.86 0.45 2.80
N LEU A 64 5.11 1.55 2.65
CA LEU A 64 3.79 1.57 1.99
C LEU A 64 3.84 1.00 0.57
N ALA A 65 4.82 1.43 -0.22
CA ALA A 65 5.00 0.97 -1.59
C ALA A 65 5.27 -0.55 -1.66
N GLN A 66 6.04 -1.10 -0.70
CA GLN A 66 6.33 -2.52 -0.62
C GLN A 66 5.04 -3.32 -0.34
N SER A 67 4.21 -2.87 0.61
CA SER A 67 2.94 -3.51 0.95
C SER A 67 1.99 -3.54 -0.24
N ILE A 68 1.86 -2.42 -0.97
CA ILE A 68 1.01 -2.31 -2.15
C ILE A 68 1.51 -3.24 -3.27
N ARG A 69 2.82 -3.26 -3.52
CA ARG A 69 3.43 -4.15 -4.51
C ARG A 69 3.20 -5.63 -4.21
N THR A 70 3.37 -6.02 -2.95
CA THR A 70 3.10 -7.39 -2.50
C THR A 70 1.64 -7.76 -2.72
N MET A 71 0.71 -6.88 -2.35
CA MET A 71 -0.72 -7.10 -2.52
C MET A 71 -1.13 -7.22 -3.99
N LYS A 72 -0.61 -6.33 -4.84
CA LYS A 72 -0.83 -6.39 -6.30
C LYS A 72 -0.37 -7.73 -6.86
N LYS A 73 0.81 -8.21 -6.46
CA LYS A 73 1.30 -9.55 -6.84
C LYS A 73 0.39 -10.67 -6.34
N GLN A 74 -0.13 -10.60 -5.11
CA GLN A 74 -1.07 -11.57 -4.58
C GLN A 74 -2.37 -11.60 -5.40
N ILE A 75 -2.96 -10.44 -5.70
CA ILE A 75 -4.17 -10.33 -6.54
C ILE A 75 -3.93 -10.95 -7.92
N LEU A 76 -2.80 -10.63 -8.56
CA LEU A 76 -2.44 -11.22 -9.86
C LEU A 76 -2.24 -12.75 -9.77
N ALA A 77 -1.64 -13.25 -8.69
CA ALA A 77 -1.42 -14.68 -8.50
C ALA A 77 -2.74 -15.42 -8.27
N GLU A 78 -3.64 -14.86 -7.47
CA GLU A 78 -4.97 -15.43 -7.21
C GLU A 78 -5.86 -15.38 -8.46
N ARG A 79 -5.77 -14.31 -9.27
CA ARG A 79 -6.43 -14.25 -10.59
C ARG A 79 -5.94 -15.30 -11.58
N ARG A 80 -4.69 -15.76 -11.49
CA ARG A 80 -4.14 -16.80 -12.39
C ARG A 80 -4.55 -18.23 -12.01
N LYS A 81 -4.99 -18.45 -10.77
CA LYS A 81 -5.43 -19.77 -10.30
C LYS A 81 -6.91 -20.06 -10.60
N LYS A 82 -7.66 -19.05 -11.01
CA LYS A 82 -9.09 -19.12 -11.31
C LYS A 82 -9.29 -19.15 -12.83
#